data_AF-A0A2N5DQ47-F1
#
_entry.id   AF-A0A2N5DQ47-F1
#
_cell.length_a   1.000
_cell.length_b   1.000
_cell.length_c   1.000
_cell.angle_alpha   90.00
_cell.angle_beta   90.00
_cell.angle_gamma   90.00
#
_symmetry.space_group_name_H-M   'P 1'
#
loop_
_entity.id
_entity.type
_entity.pdbx_description
1 polymer ?
#
loop_
_entity_poly.entity_id
_entity_poly.type
_entity_poly.pdbx_seq_one_letter_code
_entity_poly.pdbx_strand_id
1 'polypeptide(L)'
;MTKEEIDALLDDMAAEAATSGDEGLKPGLLYLRASLYGTEIRTETTSAVRGQRYRGVRVRVLREVETEVLTRADVVAKGLDIGDFEDLTDAPPRVVI
;
A
#
# COMPACT_ATOMS: atom_id res chain seq x y z
N MET A 1 -9.91 5.84 6.45
CA MET A 1 -9.66 4.40 6.49
C MET A 1 -8.83 4.09 7.71
N THR A 2 -9.23 3.11 8.51
CA THR A 2 -8.43 2.58 9.62
C THR A 2 -7.37 1.61 9.13
N LYS A 3 -6.43 1.23 9.99
CA LYS A 3 -5.49 0.13 9.71
C LYS A 3 -6.19 -1.13 9.23
N GLU A 4 -7.22 -1.57 9.94
CA GLU A 4 -7.91 -2.83 9.66
C GLU A 4 -8.65 -2.79 8.31
N GLU A 5 -9.21 -1.62 7.95
CA GLU A 5 -9.82 -1.42 6.64
C GLU A 5 -8.78 -1.46 5.51
N ILE A 6 -7.59 -0.89 5.73
CA ILE A 6 -6.48 -0.96 4.77
C ILE A 6 -6.00 -2.41 4.61
N ASP A 7 -5.83 -3.15 5.72
CA ASP A 7 -5.39 -4.54 5.68
C ASP A 7 -6.38 -5.43 4.92
N ALA A 8 -7.67 -5.30 5.22
CA ALA A 8 -8.72 -6.04 4.52
C ALA A 8 -8.72 -5.74 3.03
N LEU A 9 -8.62 -4.46 2.64
CA LEU A 9 -8.56 -4.07 1.23
C LEU A 9 -7.36 -4.69 0.50
N LEU A 10 -6.18 -4.69 1.14
CA LEU A 10 -4.97 -5.28 0.55
C LEU A 10 -5.11 -6.79 0.35
N ASP A 11 -5.71 -7.48 1.31
CA ASP A 11 -5.94 -8.93 1.25
C ASP A 11 -6.97 -9.27 0.17
N ASP A 12 -8.05 -8.50 0.07
CA ASP A 12 -9.09 -8.67 -0.95
C ASP A 12 -8.52 -8.48 -2.37
N MET A 13 -7.72 -7.43 -2.59
CA MET A 13 -7.06 -7.21 -3.89
C MET A 13 -6.09 -8.33 -4.26
N ALA A 14 -5.33 -8.85 -3.27
CA ALA A 14 -4.43 -9.98 -3.51
C ALA A 14 -5.19 -11.27 -3.83
N ALA A 15 -6.31 -11.52 -3.15
CA ALA A 15 -7.19 -12.67 -3.42
C ALA A 15 -7.87 -12.56 -4.79
N GLU A 16 -8.30 -11.36 -5.19
CA GLU A 16 -8.88 -11.10 -6.50
C GLU A 16 -7.86 -11.34 -7.62
N ALA A 17 -6.64 -10.83 -7.47
CA ALA A 17 -5.54 -11.07 -8.40
C ALA A 17 -5.21 -12.57 -8.50
N ALA A 18 -5.18 -13.29 -7.38
CA ALA A 18 -4.93 -14.73 -7.37
C ALA A 18 -6.05 -15.54 -8.05
N THR A 19 -7.30 -15.10 -7.90
CA THR A 19 -8.48 -15.77 -8.51
C THR A 19 -8.56 -15.54 -10.01
N SER A 20 -8.29 -14.31 -10.45
CA SER A 20 -8.32 -13.91 -11.86
C SER A 20 -7.06 -14.31 -12.64
N GLY A 21 -5.93 -14.49 -11.94
CA GLY A 21 -4.62 -14.64 -12.55
C GLY A 21 -4.02 -13.34 -13.09
N ASP A 22 -4.64 -12.18 -12.79
CA ASP A 22 -4.18 -10.88 -13.23
C ASP A 22 -3.30 -10.20 -12.17
N GLU A 23 -1.99 -10.20 -12.42
CA GLU A 23 -1.00 -9.51 -11.59
C GLU A 23 -1.20 -7.99 -11.53
N GLY A 24 -1.89 -7.40 -12.51
CA GLY A 24 -2.23 -5.98 -12.55
C GLY A 24 -3.16 -5.55 -11.42
N LEU A 25 -4.00 -6.47 -10.91
CA LEU A 25 -4.96 -6.21 -9.83
C LEU A 25 -4.32 -6.22 -8.44
N LYS A 26 -3.07 -6.69 -8.31
CA LYS A 26 -2.37 -6.64 -7.04
C LYS A 26 -2.23 -5.19 -6.54
N PRO A 27 -2.10 -4.98 -5.21
CA PRO A 27 -1.78 -3.68 -4.67
C PRO A 27 -0.47 -3.12 -5.25
N GLY A 28 -0.50 -1.86 -5.68
CA GLY A 28 0.65 -1.16 -6.25
C GLY A 28 1.14 0.00 -5.39
N LEU A 29 0.24 0.91 -5.01
CA LEU A 29 0.57 2.12 -4.26
C LEU A 29 -0.53 2.44 -3.25
N LEU A 30 -0.14 2.73 -2.02
CA LEU A 30 -1.02 3.29 -0.99
C LEU A 30 -0.79 4.80 -0.88
N TYR A 31 -1.81 5.57 -1.24
CA TYR A 31 -1.87 6.97 -0.83
C TYR A 31 -2.38 7.02 0.60
N LEU A 32 -1.60 7.68 1.46
CA LEU A 32 -1.97 7.88 2.86
C LEU A 32 -2.17 9.37 3.10
N ARG A 33 -3.33 9.75 3.63
CA ARG A 33 -3.56 11.11 4.09
C ARG A 33 -2.59 11.42 5.23
N ALA A 34 -1.91 12.56 5.16
CA ALA A 34 -0.90 12.96 6.14
C ALA A 34 -1.40 13.01 7.59
N SER A 35 -2.69 13.31 7.83
CA SER A 35 -3.29 13.28 9.16
C SER A 35 -3.36 11.88 9.79
N LEU A 36 -3.21 10.83 8.98
CA LEU A 36 -3.24 9.43 9.40
C LEU A 36 -1.84 8.81 9.52
N TYR A 37 -0.80 9.58 9.15
CA TYR A 37 0.58 9.10 9.21
C TYR A 37 1.02 8.91 10.65
N GLY A 38 1.51 7.71 10.97
CA GLY A 38 1.95 7.34 12.31
C GLY A 38 0.82 7.07 13.30
N THR A 39 -0.44 7.24 12.91
CA THR A 39 -1.61 6.90 13.74
C THR A 39 -2.30 5.62 13.28
N GLU A 40 -2.40 5.40 11.97
CA GLU A 40 -3.09 4.22 11.41
C GLU A 40 -2.13 3.10 11.05
N ILE A 41 -1.05 3.42 10.32
CA ILE A 41 -0.08 2.41 9.88
C ILE A 41 1.34 2.81 10.26
N ARG A 42 2.12 1.84 10.72
CA ARG A 42 3.56 1.99 10.92
C ARG A 42 4.25 1.60 9.62
N THR A 43 4.61 2.60 8.84
CA THR A 43 5.40 2.39 7.62
C THR A 43 6.87 2.18 7.97
N GLU A 44 7.53 1.28 7.27
CA GLU A 44 8.96 1.07 7.39
C GLU A 44 9.68 1.65 6.17
N THR A 45 10.86 2.22 6.38
CA THR A 45 11.76 2.62 5.29
C THR A 45 13.06 1.86 5.45
N THR A 46 13.23 0.80 4.67
CA THR A 46 14.45 -0.02 4.70
C THR A 46 15.57 0.59 3.86
N SER A 47 15.24 1.45 2.88
CA SER A 47 16.19 2.18 2.03
C SER A 47 15.57 3.45 1.47
N ALA A 48 16.37 4.50 1.30
CA ALA A 48 15.95 5.76 0.68
C ALA A 48 15.43 5.56 -0.77
N VAL A 49 16.00 4.58 -1.50
CA VAL A 49 15.57 4.24 -2.86
C VAL A 49 14.20 3.54 -2.84
N ARG A 50 14.02 2.58 -1.92
CA ARG A 50 12.78 1.79 -1.78
C ARG A 50 11.64 2.55 -1.12
N GLY A 51 11.96 3.66 -0.45
CA GLY A 51 11.02 4.57 0.20
C GLY A 51 10.21 3.91 1.31
N GLN A 52 9.12 4.57 1.69
CA GLN A 52 8.21 4.09 2.71
C GLN A 52 7.36 2.94 2.17
N ARG A 53 7.25 1.88 2.97
CA ARG A 53 6.51 0.66 2.65
C ARG A 53 5.59 0.25 3.80
N TYR A 54 4.45 -0.30 3.45
CA TYR A 54 3.56 -1.00 4.37
C TYR A 54 3.15 -2.32 3.73
N ARG A 55 3.47 -3.43 4.39
CA ARG A 55 3.25 -4.78 3.86
C ARG A 55 3.83 -5.01 2.45
N GLY A 56 4.99 -4.40 2.13
CA GLY A 56 5.59 -4.43 0.78
C GLY A 56 5.02 -3.39 -0.21
N VAL A 57 3.83 -2.83 0.06
CA VAL A 57 3.21 -1.81 -0.80
C VAL A 57 3.89 -0.45 -0.57
N ARG A 58 4.23 0.26 -1.67
CA ARG A 58 4.78 1.62 -1.57
C ARG A 58 3.76 2.54 -0.93
N VAL A 59 4.19 3.41 -0.01
CA VAL A 59 3.34 4.43 0.60
C VAL A 59 3.77 5.81 0.15
N ARG A 60 2.81 6.63 -0.25
CA ARG A 60 2.97 8.06 -0.47
C ARG A 60 2.07 8.83 0.48
N VAL A 61 2.70 9.60 1.36
CA VAL A 61 2.01 10.43 2.34
C VAL A 61 1.81 11.83 1.75
N LEU A 62 0.56 12.26 1.61
CA LEU A 62 0.21 13.56 1.01
C LEU A 62 -0.87 14.27 1.84
N ARG A 63 -0.90 15.60 1.81
CA ARG A 63 -1.85 16.40 2.63
C ARG A 63 -3.25 16.45 2.03
N GLU A 64 -3.37 16.63 0.72
CA GLU A 64 -4.63 16.85 0.01
C GLU A 64 -5.06 15.63 -0.79
N VAL A 65 -5.02 14.46 -0.16
CA VAL A 65 -5.51 13.20 -0.76
C VAL A 65 -6.44 12.47 0.20
N GLU A 66 -7.32 11.65 -0.35
CA GLU A 66 -7.96 10.58 0.40
C GLU A 66 -6.98 9.41 0.57
N THR A 67 -7.22 8.59 1.58
CA THR A 67 -6.46 7.33 1.72
C THR A 67 -7.06 6.32 0.75
N GLU A 68 -6.24 5.81 -0.17
CA GLU A 68 -6.67 4.88 -1.22
C GLU A 68 -5.52 3.95 -1.61
N VAL A 69 -5.86 2.75 -2.08
CA VAL A 69 -4.92 1.80 -2.66
C VAL A 69 -5.16 1.72 -4.15
N LEU A 70 -4.11 2.00 -4.93
CA LEU A 70 -4.11 1.82 -6.38
C LEU A 70 -3.62 0.42 -6.74
N THR A 71 -4.23 -0.18 -7.76
CA THR A 71 -3.73 -1.42 -8.37
C THR A 71 -2.38 -1.17 -9.08
N ARG A 72 -1.60 -2.22 -9.33
CA ARG A 72 -0.37 -2.11 -10.13
C ARG A 72 -0.68 -1.56 -11.53
N ALA A 73 -1.80 -1.99 -12.13
CA ALA A 73 -2.27 -1.49 -13.42
C ALA A 73 -2.53 0.03 -13.40
N ASP A 74 -3.21 0.54 -12.35
CA ASP A 74 -3.49 1.98 -12.21
C ASP A 74 -2.21 2.80 -12.07
N VAL A 75 -1.24 2.31 -11.29
CA VAL A 75 0.06 2.96 -11.10
C VAL A 75 0.77 3.13 -12.44
N VAL A 76 0.80 2.07 -13.25
CA VAL A 76 1.40 2.09 -14.59
C VAL A 76 0.63 3.03 -15.52
N ALA A 77 -0.70 2.92 -15.55
CA ALA A 77 -1.55 3.76 -16.40
C ALA A 77 -1.42 5.26 -16.09
N LYS A 78 -1.21 5.61 -14.82
CA LYS A 78 -0.99 6.99 -14.36
C LYS A 78 0.48 7.45 -14.50
N GLY A 79 1.38 6.58 -14.93
CA GLY A 79 2.81 6.90 -15.10
C GLY A 79 3.51 7.26 -13.77
N LEU A 80 3.07 6.67 -12.66
CA LEU A 80 3.61 6.99 -11.34
C LEU A 80 4.92 6.23 -11.09
N ASP A 81 6.03 6.96 -10.95
CA ASP A 81 7.31 6.35 -10.58
C ASP A 81 7.35 5.97 -9.09
N ILE A 82 7.22 4.68 -8.81
CA ILE A 82 7.27 4.13 -7.44
C ILE A 82 8.40 3.12 -7.23
N GLY A 83 9.28 2.95 -8.23
CA GLY A 83 10.25 1.86 -8.30
C GLY A 83 9.58 0.49 -8.48
N ASP A 84 10.25 -0.57 -8.03
CA ASP A 84 9.76 -1.93 -8.19
C ASP A 84 8.52 -2.20 -7.32
N PHE A 85 7.59 -2.96 -7.91
CA PHE A 85 6.51 -3.59 -7.17
C PHE A 85 7.07 -4.74 -6.33
N GLU A 86 6.55 -4.86 -5.12
CA GLU A 86 6.91 -5.95 -4.21
C GLU A 86 5.66 -6.77 -3.91
N ASP A 87 5.86 -8.03 -3.50
CA ASP A 87 4.76 -8.87 -3.08
C ASP A 87 4.22 -8.43 -1.72
N LEU A 88 2.91 -8.63 -1.55
CA LEU A 88 2.23 -8.30 -0.31
C LEU A 88 2.75 -9.22 0.80
N THR A 89 3.18 -8.63 1.91
CA THR A 89 3.64 -9.38 3.08
C THR A 89 2.56 -9.42 4.17
N ASP A 90 2.75 -10.28 5.17
CA ASP A 90 1.87 -10.33 6.33
C ASP A 90 1.79 -8.97 7.04
N ALA A 91 0.62 -8.69 7.62
CA ALA A 91 0.42 -7.48 8.40
C ALA A 91 1.33 -7.51 9.64
N PRO A 92 2.10 -6.43 9.91
CA PRO A 92 2.93 -6.38 11.10
C PRO A 92 2.05 -6.44 12.37
N PRO A 93 2.54 -7.04 13.47
CA PRO A 93 1.79 -7.11 14.72
C PRO A 93 1.43 -5.70 15.20
N ARG A 94 0.23 -5.55 15.77
CA ARG A 94 -0.22 -4.28 16.34
C ARG A 94 0.73 -3.90 17.48
N VAL A 95 1.46 -2.80 17.33
CA VAL A 95 2.31 -2.28 18.41
C VAL A 95 1.38 -1.56 19.39
N VAL A 96 1.17 -2.15 20.57
CA VAL A 96 0.54 -1.44 21.69
C VAL A 96 1.63 -0.54 22.27
N ILE A 97 1.48 0.78 22.11
CA ILE A 97 2.35 1.80 22.71
C ILE A 97 1.67 2.30 23.99
#